data_AF-L0CCY7-F1
#
_entry.id   AF-L0CCY7-F1
#
_cell.length_a   1.000
_cell.length_b   1.000
_cell.length_c   1.000
_cell.angle_alpha   90.00
_cell.angle_beta   90.00
_cell.angle_gamma   90.00
#
_symmetry.space_group_name_H-M   'P 1'
#
loop_
_entity.id
_entity.type
_entity.pdbx_description
1 polymer ?
#
loop_
_entity_poly.entity_id
_entity_poly.type
_entity_poly.pdbx_seq_one_letter_code
_entity_poly.pdbx_strand_id
1 'polypeptide(L)'
;NAREKARGAKAIGTTGRGIGPAYEDKVARRGLRVGDLFDKETFAEKLKEVMEYHNFQLVNYYKADAVDYQKVLDDTMAVADILTSMVVDVSDLLDQARQRGDFVMFEGAQGTLLDIDHGTYPYVTSSNTTAGGVATGSGLGPRYVDYVLGILKAYSTR
;
A
#
# COMPACT_ATOMS: atom_id res chain seq x y z
N ASN A 1 7.68 12.49 -7.65
CA ASN A 1 6.46 13.31 -7.41
C ASN A 1 5.91 13.99 -8.68
N ALA A 2 5.75 13.27 -9.80
CA ALA A 2 5.23 13.86 -11.05
C ALA A 2 3.79 14.39 -10.90
N ARG A 3 2.90 13.59 -10.29
CA ARG A 3 1.49 13.94 -10.07
C ARG A 3 1.28 15.14 -9.14
N GLU A 4 2.07 15.26 -8.07
CA GLU A 4 2.01 16.43 -7.18
C GLU A 4 2.48 17.69 -7.89
N LYS A 5 3.59 17.63 -8.65
CA LYS A 5 4.05 18.78 -9.46
C LYS A 5 2.99 19.21 -10.46
N ALA A 6 2.34 18.25 -11.14
CA ALA A 6 1.27 18.52 -12.10
C ALA A 6 0.02 19.16 -11.46
N ARG A 7 -0.27 18.87 -10.18
CA ARG A 7 -1.38 19.51 -9.45
C ARG A 7 -1.09 20.96 -9.04
N GLY A 8 0.17 21.41 -9.09
CA GLY A 8 0.56 22.79 -8.79
C GLY A 8 0.08 23.25 -7.42
N ALA A 9 -0.63 24.38 -7.38
CA ALA A 9 -1.18 24.95 -6.14
C ALA A 9 -2.25 24.08 -5.46
N LYS A 10 -2.79 23.06 -6.15
CA LYS A 10 -3.77 22.10 -5.61
C LYS A 10 -3.12 20.77 -5.24
N ALA A 11 -1.81 20.73 -5.02
CA ALA A 11 -1.12 19.55 -4.53
C ALA A 11 -1.76 19.05 -3.22
N ILE A 12 -1.76 17.73 -3.05
CA ILE A 12 -2.38 17.10 -1.87
C ILE A 12 -1.49 17.28 -0.63
N GLY A 13 -0.17 17.39 -0.83
CA GLY A 13 0.81 17.31 0.25
C GLY A 13 1.17 15.86 0.56
N THR A 14 1.31 15.02 -0.46
CA THR A 14 1.65 13.60 -0.25
C THR A 14 3.03 13.47 0.39
N THR A 15 3.27 12.38 1.11
CA THR A 15 4.59 12.07 1.71
C THR A 15 5.69 11.82 0.68
N GLY A 16 5.37 11.76 -0.61
CA GLY A 16 6.31 11.45 -1.69
C GLY A 16 6.79 10.00 -1.73
N ARG A 17 6.22 9.11 -0.90
CA ARG A 17 6.62 7.69 -0.78
C ARG A 17 5.90 6.74 -1.75
N GLY A 18 5.17 7.25 -2.73
CA GLY A 18 4.51 6.41 -3.74
C GLY A 18 3.26 5.65 -3.26
N ILE A 19 2.69 5.98 -2.09
CA ILE A 19 1.52 5.28 -1.52
C ILE A 19 0.31 5.29 -2.47
N GLY A 20 -0.07 6.47 -2.98
CA GLY A 20 -1.21 6.59 -3.90
C GLY A 20 -1.02 5.78 -5.18
N PRO A 21 0.09 5.95 -5.93
CA PRO A 21 0.38 5.13 -7.11
C PRO A 21 0.36 3.61 -6.85
N ALA A 22 0.89 3.14 -5.71
CA ALA A 22 0.86 1.72 -5.38
C ALA A 22 -0.57 1.19 -5.17
N TYR A 23 -1.43 1.94 -4.47
CA TYR A 23 -2.84 1.57 -4.30
C TYR A 23 -3.63 1.63 -5.61
N GLU A 24 -3.31 2.59 -6.50
CA GLU A 24 -3.89 2.68 -7.84
C GLU A 24 -3.61 1.43 -8.67
N ASP A 25 -2.36 0.95 -8.66
CA ASP A 25 -1.98 -0.27 -9.38
C ASP A 25 -2.65 -1.52 -8.81
N LYS A 26 -2.83 -1.59 -7.49
CA LYS A 26 -3.58 -2.66 -6.82
C LYS A 26 -5.02 -2.70 -7.32
N VAL A 27 -5.74 -1.58 -7.26
CA VAL A 27 -7.16 -1.54 -7.68
C VAL A 27 -7.33 -1.69 -9.19
N ALA A 28 -6.33 -1.27 -9.97
CA ALA A 28 -6.25 -1.49 -11.41
C ALA A 28 -5.81 -2.91 -11.79
N ARG A 29 -5.48 -3.77 -10.81
CA ARG A 29 -5.06 -5.17 -10.99
C ARG A 29 -3.80 -5.34 -11.85
N ARG A 30 -2.94 -4.31 -11.88
CA ARG A 30 -1.64 -4.35 -12.57
C ARG A 30 -0.46 -4.44 -11.61
N GLY A 31 -0.68 -4.15 -10.32
CA GLY A 31 0.38 -4.09 -9.32
C GLY A 31 1.01 -5.45 -9.02
N LEU A 32 2.31 -5.41 -8.68
CA LEU A 32 3.07 -6.53 -8.14
C LEU A 32 2.77 -6.72 -6.65
N ARG A 33 2.86 -7.96 -6.17
CA ARG A 33 2.76 -8.32 -4.75
C ARG A 33 4.00 -9.10 -4.32
N VAL A 34 4.23 -9.20 -3.01
CA VAL A 34 5.35 -10.00 -2.46
C VAL A 34 5.31 -11.45 -2.96
N GLY A 35 4.12 -12.03 -3.15
CA GLY A 35 3.96 -13.36 -3.71
C GLY A 35 4.52 -13.54 -5.13
N ASP A 36 4.61 -12.47 -5.92
CA ASP A 36 5.22 -12.56 -7.25
C ASP A 36 6.73 -12.79 -7.18
N LEU A 37 7.41 -12.46 -6.06
CA LEU A 37 8.85 -12.65 -5.88
C LEU A 37 9.29 -14.12 -5.74
N PHE A 38 8.34 -15.04 -5.50
CA PHE A 38 8.64 -16.47 -5.47
C PHE A 38 9.02 -17.02 -6.85
N ASP A 39 8.54 -16.38 -7.92
CA ASP A 39 8.91 -16.70 -9.30
C ASP A 39 9.62 -15.49 -9.92
N LYS A 40 10.96 -15.54 -9.88
CA LYS A 40 11.82 -14.43 -10.31
C LYS A 40 11.68 -14.14 -11.81
N GLU A 41 11.39 -15.14 -12.63
CA GLU A 41 11.18 -14.97 -14.08
C GLU A 41 9.86 -14.25 -14.34
N THR A 42 8.76 -14.78 -13.78
CA THR A 42 7.44 -14.16 -13.89
C THR A 42 7.42 -12.75 -13.29
N PHE A 43 8.14 -12.51 -12.20
CA PHE A 43 8.28 -11.16 -11.63
C PHE A 43 8.91 -10.19 -12.61
N ALA A 44 10.00 -10.58 -13.28
CA ALA A 44 10.68 -9.72 -14.25
C ALA A 44 9.77 -9.37 -15.44
N GLU A 45 9.01 -10.34 -15.95
CA GLU A 45 8.01 -10.11 -17.01
C GLU A 45 6.95 -9.11 -16.58
N LYS A 46 6.30 -9.34 -15.44
CA LYS A 46 5.27 -8.43 -14.91
C LYS A 46 5.81 -7.03 -14.61
N LEU A 47 7.02 -6.95 -14.04
CA LEU A 47 7.68 -5.67 -13.76
C LEU A 47 7.88 -4.87 -15.06
N LYS A 48 8.30 -5.54 -16.13
CA LYS A 48 8.52 -4.90 -17.42
C LYS A 48 7.25 -4.26 -17.97
N GLU A 49 6.13 -4.98 -17.94
CA GLU A 49 4.83 -4.47 -18.40
C GLU A 49 4.35 -3.27 -17.57
N VAL A 50 4.45 -3.36 -16.25
CA VAL A 50 4.06 -2.27 -15.33
C VAL A 50 4.94 -1.04 -15.55
N MET A 51 6.24 -1.23 -15.70
CA MET A 51 7.18 -0.13 -15.95
C MET A 51 7.01 0.48 -17.33
N GLU A 52 6.69 -0.28 -18.37
CA GLU A 52 6.37 0.27 -19.68
C GLU A 52 5.19 1.26 -19.60
N TYR A 53 4.10 0.84 -18.93
CA TYR A 53 2.93 1.69 -18.71
C TYR A 53 3.26 2.97 -17.92
N HIS A 54 4.05 2.87 -16.85
CA HIS A 54 4.40 4.04 -16.03
C HIS A 54 5.42 4.94 -16.69
N ASN A 55 6.44 4.38 -17.35
CA ASN A 55 7.45 5.17 -18.09
C ASN A 55 6.83 5.91 -19.26
N PHE A 56 5.89 5.28 -19.98
CA PHE A 56 5.14 5.98 -21.02
C PHE A 56 4.44 7.23 -20.46
N GLN A 57 3.76 7.12 -19.32
CA GLN A 57 3.11 8.27 -18.68
C GLN A 57 4.12 9.31 -18.19
N LEU A 58 5.20 8.88 -17.53
CA LEU A 58 6.22 9.78 -17.00
C LEU A 58 6.83 10.63 -18.11
N VAL A 59 7.30 10.00 -19.18
CA VAL A 59 7.99 10.68 -20.29
C VAL A 59 7.01 11.47 -21.15
N ASN A 60 5.92 10.84 -21.59
CA ASN A 60 5.09 11.42 -22.63
C ASN A 60 4.05 12.41 -22.08
N TYR A 61 3.50 12.13 -20.91
CA TYR A 61 2.47 12.98 -20.29
C TYR A 61 3.06 13.94 -19.27
N TYR A 62 3.82 13.44 -18.28
CA TYR A 62 4.33 14.27 -17.19
C TYR A 62 5.64 15.00 -17.50
N LYS A 63 6.28 14.71 -18.64
CA LYS A 63 7.59 15.26 -19.04
C LYS A 63 8.65 15.09 -17.95
N ALA A 64 8.63 13.92 -17.32
CA ALA A 64 9.57 13.50 -16.29
C ALA A 64 10.47 12.38 -16.82
N ASP A 65 11.62 12.20 -16.18
CA ASP A 65 12.55 11.12 -16.54
C ASP A 65 11.91 9.74 -16.36
N ALA A 66 12.26 8.83 -17.26
CA ALA A 66 11.90 7.42 -17.12
C ALA A 66 12.63 6.82 -15.91
N VAL A 67 12.00 5.81 -15.30
CA VAL A 67 12.60 4.96 -14.27
C VAL A 67 13.28 3.78 -14.96
N ASP A 68 14.54 3.53 -14.62
CA ASP A 68 15.32 2.43 -15.19
C ASP A 68 14.80 1.06 -14.72
N TYR A 69 14.37 0.24 -15.67
CA TYR A 69 13.89 -1.11 -15.42
C TYR A 69 14.95 -2.01 -14.79
N GLN A 70 16.17 -2.01 -15.34
CA GLN A 70 17.19 -2.95 -14.89
C GLN A 70 17.58 -2.66 -13.44
N LYS A 71 17.75 -1.37 -13.11
CA LYS A 71 17.99 -0.94 -11.74
C LYS A 71 16.88 -1.40 -10.78
N VAL A 72 15.60 -1.19 -11.12
CA VAL A 72 14.48 -1.59 -10.23
C VAL A 72 14.44 -3.10 -10.05
N LEU A 73 14.69 -3.85 -11.12
CA LEU A 73 14.78 -5.31 -11.05
C LEU A 73 15.91 -5.74 -10.11
N ASP A 74 17.11 -5.22 -10.31
CA ASP A 74 18.30 -5.57 -9.52
C ASP A 74 18.14 -5.19 -8.04
N ASP A 75 17.68 -3.95 -7.77
CA ASP A 75 17.42 -3.45 -6.41
C ASP A 75 16.38 -4.33 -5.69
N THR A 76 15.33 -4.76 -6.40
CA THR A 76 14.29 -5.61 -5.82
C THR A 76 14.78 -7.05 -5.61
N MET A 77 15.54 -7.59 -6.56
CA MET A 77 16.11 -8.95 -6.47
C MET A 77 17.12 -9.07 -5.33
N ALA A 78 17.85 -8.00 -5.02
CA ALA A 78 18.77 -7.96 -3.88
C ALA A 78 18.09 -8.17 -2.52
N VAL A 79 16.78 -7.88 -2.41
CA VAL A 79 16.01 -8.06 -1.16
C VAL A 79 14.93 -9.14 -1.28
N ALA A 80 14.77 -9.76 -2.45
CA ALA A 80 13.68 -10.70 -2.71
C ALA A 80 13.69 -11.88 -1.73
N ASP A 81 14.86 -12.50 -1.52
CA ASP A 81 14.99 -13.67 -0.64
C ASP A 81 14.78 -13.31 0.84
N ILE A 82 15.10 -12.07 1.24
CA ILE A 82 14.80 -11.56 2.59
C ILE A 82 13.28 -11.47 2.76
N LEU A 83 12.58 -10.84 1.82
CA LEU A 83 11.14 -10.66 1.90
C LEU A 83 10.39 -12.00 1.86
N THR A 84 10.75 -12.89 0.93
CA THR A 84 10.07 -14.19 0.77
C THR A 84 10.27 -15.10 1.98
N SER A 85 11.40 -15.00 2.68
CA SER A 85 11.66 -15.77 3.91
C SER A 85 10.74 -15.42 5.10
N MET A 86 10.10 -14.24 5.06
CA MET A 86 9.22 -13.75 6.14
C MET A 86 7.73 -13.90 5.79
N VAL A 87 7.40 -14.46 4.63
CA VAL A 87 6.01 -14.60 4.18
C VAL A 87 5.29 -15.68 4.98
N VAL A 88 4.07 -15.37 5.41
CA VAL A 88 3.12 -16.30 6.04
C VAL A 88 1.72 -16.04 5.48
N ASP A 89 0.85 -17.06 5.49
CA ASP A 89 -0.58 -16.84 5.30
C ASP A 89 -1.16 -16.17 6.56
N VAL A 90 -1.25 -14.84 6.50
CA VAL A 90 -1.70 -14.01 7.63
C VAL A 90 -3.15 -14.32 7.99
N SER A 91 -4.02 -14.60 7.01
CA SER A 91 -5.43 -14.85 7.29
C SER A 91 -5.66 -16.15 8.05
N ASP A 92 -4.96 -17.22 7.65
CA ASP A 92 -4.98 -18.51 8.36
C ASP A 92 -4.34 -18.36 9.75
N LEU A 93 -3.18 -17.70 9.84
CA LEU A 93 -2.51 -17.46 11.13
C LEU A 93 -3.40 -16.72 12.13
N LEU A 94 -4.12 -15.68 11.67
CA LEU A 94 -5.02 -14.89 12.51
C LEU A 94 -6.25 -15.68 12.94
N ASP A 95 -6.85 -16.49 12.06
CA ASP A 95 -7.98 -17.33 12.48
C ASP A 95 -7.54 -18.41 13.47
N GLN A 96 -6.37 -19.03 13.26
CA GLN A 96 -5.81 -19.99 14.23
C GLN A 96 -5.49 -19.32 15.58
N ALA A 97 -4.92 -18.12 15.58
CA ALA A 97 -4.66 -17.34 16.79
C ALA A 97 -5.97 -17.08 17.55
N ARG A 98 -7.03 -16.68 16.83
CA ARG A 98 -8.37 -16.52 17.39
C ARG A 98 -8.92 -17.84 17.98
N GLN A 99 -8.75 -18.98 17.29
CA GLN A 99 -9.18 -20.29 17.80
C GLN A 99 -8.48 -20.69 19.10
N ARG A 100 -7.19 -20.35 19.25
CA ARG A 100 -6.41 -20.60 20.46
C ARG A 100 -6.71 -19.62 21.60
N GLY A 101 -7.44 -18.53 21.31
CA GLY A 101 -7.69 -17.45 22.27
C GLY A 101 -6.47 -16.54 22.48
N ASP A 102 -5.56 -16.49 21.51
CA ASP A 102 -4.40 -15.60 21.55
C ASP A 102 -4.85 -14.12 21.51
N PHE A 103 -4.09 -13.26 22.17
CA PHE A 103 -4.36 -11.82 22.14
C PHE A 103 -3.68 -11.17 20.94
N VAL A 104 -4.48 -10.61 20.04
CA VAL A 104 -4.03 -9.95 18.82
C VAL A 104 -4.23 -8.45 18.93
N MET A 105 -3.18 -7.67 18.64
CA MET A 105 -3.25 -6.22 18.54
C MET A 105 -3.12 -5.78 17.09
N PHE A 106 -4.07 -5.00 16.59
CA PHE A 106 -4.00 -4.38 15.27
C PHE A 106 -3.51 -2.94 15.41
N GLU A 107 -2.35 -2.66 14.81
CA GLU A 107 -1.79 -1.32 14.79
C GLU A 107 -2.30 -0.54 13.56
N GLY A 108 -3.03 0.54 13.81
CA GLY A 108 -3.60 1.39 12.76
C GLY A 108 -2.66 2.47 12.26
N ALA A 109 -2.76 2.79 10.97
CA ALA A 109 -2.24 4.00 10.37
C ALA A 109 -3.18 4.46 9.24
N GLN A 110 -3.40 5.75 8.98
CA GLN A 110 -3.10 6.95 9.77
C GLN A 110 -4.23 7.19 10.79
N GLY A 111 -4.94 8.32 10.71
CA GLY A 111 -6.12 8.61 11.54
C GLY A 111 -7.37 8.80 10.68
N THR A 112 -8.56 8.61 11.27
CA THR A 112 -9.87 8.55 10.59
C THR A 112 -10.14 9.68 9.60
N LEU A 113 -9.74 10.92 9.90
CA LEU A 113 -9.98 12.07 9.00
C LEU A 113 -9.10 12.05 7.73
N LEU A 114 -8.16 11.11 7.63
CA LEU A 114 -7.35 10.85 6.44
C LEU A 114 -7.79 9.58 5.69
N ASP A 115 -8.90 8.96 6.10
CA ASP A 115 -9.49 7.82 5.38
C ASP A 115 -9.89 8.20 3.94
N ILE A 116 -9.67 7.29 2.99
CA ILE A 116 -9.97 7.53 1.57
C ILE A 116 -11.47 7.77 1.29
N ASP A 117 -12.36 7.19 2.10
CA ASP A 117 -13.82 7.29 1.95
C ASP A 117 -14.43 8.29 2.94
N HIS A 118 -13.95 8.28 4.18
CA HIS A 118 -14.57 9.03 5.29
C HIS A 118 -13.78 10.27 5.73
N GLY A 119 -12.62 10.51 5.12
CA GLY A 119 -11.78 11.66 5.43
C GLY A 119 -12.13 12.91 4.63
N THR A 120 -11.26 13.91 4.74
CA THR A 120 -11.40 15.21 4.05
C THR A 120 -10.96 15.13 2.58
N TYR A 121 -11.64 14.32 1.77
CA TYR A 121 -11.29 14.11 0.36
C TYR A 121 -11.23 15.44 -0.42
N PRO A 122 -10.22 15.67 -1.29
CA PRO A 122 -9.16 14.74 -1.73
C PRO A 122 -7.89 14.74 -0.85
N TYR A 123 -7.88 15.47 0.27
CA TYR A 123 -6.72 15.62 1.15
C TYR A 123 -6.66 14.49 2.19
N VAL A 124 -6.49 13.27 1.69
CA VAL A 124 -6.56 12.01 2.43
C VAL A 124 -5.42 11.08 2.00
N THR A 125 -5.22 9.98 2.72
CA THR A 125 -4.40 8.87 2.23
C THR A 125 -5.20 8.01 1.23
N SER A 126 -4.57 7.04 0.59
CA SER A 126 -5.20 6.18 -0.43
C SER A 126 -5.71 4.85 0.12
N SER A 127 -5.86 4.75 1.44
CA SER A 127 -6.33 3.55 2.14
C SER A 127 -7.41 3.87 3.16
N ASN A 128 -8.14 2.84 3.60
CA ASN A 128 -9.04 2.96 4.74
C ASN A 128 -8.21 2.97 6.03
N THR A 129 -8.40 4.02 6.83
CA THR A 129 -7.75 4.21 8.14
C THR A 129 -8.74 3.96 9.29
N THR A 130 -10.03 3.85 8.98
CA THR A 130 -11.07 3.41 9.91
C THR A 130 -10.90 1.95 10.31
N ALA A 131 -11.52 1.55 11.43
CA ALA A 131 -11.41 0.18 11.97
C ALA A 131 -11.85 -0.92 10.99
N GLY A 132 -12.73 -0.61 10.04
CA GLY A 132 -13.12 -1.54 8.97
C GLY A 132 -11.94 -2.02 8.11
N GLY A 133 -10.88 -1.22 8.01
CA GLY A 133 -9.63 -1.58 7.35
C GLY A 133 -8.91 -2.79 7.97
N VAL A 134 -9.19 -3.13 9.23
CA VAL A 134 -8.65 -4.34 9.87
C VAL A 134 -9.12 -5.59 9.12
N ALA A 135 -10.41 -5.68 8.81
CA ALA A 135 -10.97 -6.87 8.17
C ALA A 135 -10.47 -7.00 6.72
N THR A 136 -10.54 -5.90 5.94
CA THR A 136 -10.12 -5.91 4.53
C THR A 136 -8.61 -6.00 4.35
N GLY A 137 -7.82 -5.51 5.32
CA GLY A 137 -6.37 -5.48 5.27
C GLY A 137 -5.68 -6.74 5.81
N SER A 138 -6.28 -7.43 6.79
CA SER A 138 -5.69 -8.60 7.44
C SER A 138 -6.36 -9.93 7.10
N GLY A 139 -7.62 -9.90 6.64
CA GLY A 139 -8.42 -11.10 6.41
C GLY A 139 -9.19 -11.59 7.64
N LEU A 140 -9.04 -10.96 8.81
CA LEU A 140 -9.84 -11.27 9.98
C LEU A 140 -11.32 -10.89 9.76
N GLY A 141 -12.23 -11.82 10.04
CA GLY A 141 -13.67 -11.56 9.94
C GLY A 141 -14.12 -10.39 10.83
N PRO A 142 -15.01 -9.50 10.36
CA PRO A 142 -15.35 -8.27 11.09
C PRO A 142 -16.07 -8.51 12.42
N ARG A 143 -16.64 -9.71 12.63
CA ARG A 143 -17.28 -10.10 13.91
C ARG A 143 -16.27 -10.38 15.03
N TYR A 144 -14.98 -10.46 14.71
CA TYR A 144 -13.92 -10.83 15.66
C TYR A 144 -13.08 -9.64 16.11
N VAL A 145 -13.54 -8.42 15.86
CA VAL A 145 -12.93 -7.21 16.45
C VAL A 145 -13.65 -6.93 17.76
N ASP A 146 -13.03 -7.28 18.88
CA ASP A 146 -13.66 -7.21 20.20
C ASP A 146 -13.68 -5.79 20.80
N TYR A 147 -12.61 -5.02 20.56
CA TYR A 147 -12.44 -3.67 21.11
C TYR A 147 -11.69 -2.76 20.14
N VAL A 148 -12.12 -1.50 20.04
CA VAL A 148 -11.47 -0.46 19.22
C VAL A 148 -11.03 0.69 20.12
N LEU A 149 -9.71 0.85 20.31
CA LEU A 149 -9.15 1.95 21.08
C LEU A 149 -8.95 3.19 20.20
N GLY A 150 -9.78 4.22 20.41
CA GLY A 150 -9.62 5.51 19.74
C GLY A 150 -8.55 6.37 20.39
N ILE A 151 -7.43 6.61 19.70
CA ILE A 151 -6.35 7.48 20.19
C ILE A 151 -6.68 8.95 19.89
N LEU A 152 -6.78 9.76 20.95
CA LEU A 152 -7.10 11.18 20.84
C LEU A 152 -5.96 12.04 21.42
N LYS A 153 -5.40 12.93 20.60
CA LYS A 153 -4.52 14.00 21.06
C LYS A 153 -5.37 15.14 21.62
N ALA A 154 -4.93 15.77 22.72
CA ALA A 154 -5.64 16.89 23.35
C ALA A 154 -5.80 18.14 22.46
N TYR A 155 -5.11 18.20 21.31
CA TYR A 155 -5.19 19.25 20.32
C TYR A 155 -5.06 18.66 18.91
N SER A 156 -5.51 19.40 17.89
CA SER A 156 -5.45 18.96 16.49
C SER A 156 -4.14 19.37 15.82
N THR A 157 -3.61 18.49 14.97
CA THR A 157 -2.48 18.76 14.06
C THR A 157 -2.82 18.18 12.69
N ARG A 158 -2.39 18.84 11.61
CA ARG A 158 -2.57 18.36 10.24
C ARG A 158 -1.30 18.59 9.43
#